data_AF-A0A3D4H5H0-F1
#
_entry.id   AF-A0A3D4H5H0-F1
#
_cell.length_a   1.000
_cell.length_b   1.000
_cell.length_c   1.000
_cell.angle_alpha   90.00
_cell.angle_beta   90.00
_cell.angle_gamma   90.00
#
_symmetry.space_group_name_H-M   'P 1'
#
loop_
_entity.id
_entity.type
_entity.pdbx_description
1 polymer ?
#
loop_
_entity_poly.entity_id
_entity_poly.type
_entity_poly.pdbx_seq_one_letter_code
_entity_poly.pdbx_strand_id
1 'polypeptide(L)'
;MAIQDIESLDMDRYLSSLLAFVPTGGKGIRRGPDYMSLIHAPADGPERVYSLVFGKDSHRFTLSRFREAIWSSLEKSSQIGVSTGSPEVDVVQTEAEASHPVFEILTTALLEDCETDSLGGSGLDYYMLMWQKDGLGSVVECWEPFGRQKSHWITLIG
;
A
#
# COMPACT_ATOMS: atom_id res chain seq x y z
N MET A 1 -10.31 18.94 23.61
CA MET A 1 -10.67 18.10 22.44
C MET A 1 -10.50 18.98 21.23
N ALA A 2 -9.34 18.95 20.55
CA ALA A 2 -9.16 19.81 19.39
C ALA A 2 -7.97 19.50 18.49
N ILE A 3 -6.86 18.91 18.97
CA ILE A 3 -5.64 18.77 18.13
C ILE A 3 -5.38 17.29 17.76
N GLN A 4 -5.44 16.37 18.73
CA GLN A 4 -5.32 14.93 18.45
C GLN A 4 -6.45 14.37 17.58
N ASP A 5 -7.64 14.97 17.65
CA ASP A 5 -8.81 14.56 16.86
C ASP A 5 -8.72 15.01 15.38
N ILE A 6 -7.88 16.02 15.07
CA ILE A 6 -7.66 16.51 13.70
C ILE A 6 -6.57 15.68 13.01
N GLU A 7 -5.44 15.43 13.69
CA GLU A 7 -4.35 14.60 13.15
C GLU A 7 -4.81 13.17 12.84
N SER A 8 -5.67 12.59 13.69
CA SER A 8 -6.27 11.27 13.46
C SER A 8 -7.26 11.25 12.29
N LEU A 9 -8.06 12.30 12.11
CA LEU A 9 -9.01 12.43 11.00
C LEU A 9 -8.28 12.56 9.64
N ASP A 10 -7.15 13.26 9.62
CA ASP A 10 -6.34 13.43 8.42
C ASP A 10 -5.60 12.14 8.04
N MET A 11 -5.14 11.37 9.04
CA MET A 11 -4.57 10.03 8.82
C MET A 11 -5.59 9.02 8.27
N ASP A 12 -6.81 9.00 8.81
CA ASP A 12 -7.86 8.12 8.30
C ASP A 12 -8.24 8.45 6.85
N ARG A 13 -8.28 9.74 6.50
CA ARG A 13 -8.54 10.21 5.13
C ARG A 13 -7.39 9.90 4.19
N TYR A 14 -6.16 10.08 4.64
CA TYR A 14 -4.96 9.71 3.89
C TYR A 14 -4.94 8.23 3.55
N LEU A 15 -5.10 7.37 4.56
CA LEU A 15 -5.16 5.92 4.36
C LEU A 15 -6.36 5.53 3.51
N SER A 16 -7.55 6.09 3.74
CA SER A 16 -8.72 5.79 2.91
C SER A 16 -8.52 6.16 1.43
N SER A 17 -7.79 7.24 1.14
CA SER A 17 -7.50 7.68 -0.23
C SER A 17 -6.52 6.74 -0.93
N LEU A 18 -5.47 6.30 -0.23
CA LEU A 18 -4.53 5.30 -0.74
C LEU A 18 -5.20 3.94 -0.93
N LEU A 19 -6.02 3.53 0.03
CA LEU A 19 -6.63 2.21 0.09
C LEU A 19 -7.90 2.08 -0.75
N ALA A 20 -8.38 3.16 -1.40
CA ALA A 20 -9.55 3.12 -2.27
C ALA A 20 -9.44 2.09 -3.40
N PHE A 21 -8.21 1.74 -3.78
CA PHE A 21 -7.91 0.75 -4.84
C PHE A 21 -7.39 -0.57 -4.28
N VAL A 22 -7.22 -0.69 -2.97
CA VAL A 22 -6.81 -1.93 -2.31
C VAL A 22 -8.01 -2.88 -2.27
N PRO A 23 -7.85 -4.13 -2.73
CA PRO A 23 -8.89 -5.15 -2.69
C PRO A 23 -9.11 -5.60 -1.24
N THR A 24 -9.74 -4.76 -0.42
CA THR A 24 -10.13 -5.14 0.93
C THR A 24 -11.37 -6.04 0.82
N GLY A 25 -11.25 -7.29 1.26
CA GLY A 25 -12.42 -8.10 1.54
C GLY A 25 -13.32 -7.32 2.50
N GLY A 26 -14.56 -7.04 2.10
CA GLY A 26 -15.44 -6.14 2.85
C GLY A 26 -15.52 -6.48 4.34
N LYS A 27 -15.75 -5.46 5.18
CA LYS A 27 -15.92 -5.58 6.64
C LYS A 27 -16.85 -6.77 6.95
N GLY A 28 -16.28 -7.87 7.46
CA GLY A 28 -17.03 -9.05 7.90
C GLY A 28 -16.72 -10.36 7.19
N ILE A 29 -15.89 -10.40 6.15
CA ILE A 29 -15.58 -11.66 5.44
C ILE A 29 -14.21 -12.17 5.87
N ARG A 30 -14.18 -13.17 6.77
CA ARG A 30 -13.01 -14.02 7.08
C ARG A 30 -12.46 -14.83 5.88
N ARG A 31 -12.87 -14.51 4.64
CA ARG A 31 -12.67 -15.28 3.39
C ARG A 31 -12.74 -14.36 2.15
N GLY A 32 -12.10 -13.20 2.18
CA GLY A 32 -11.75 -12.51 0.93
C GLY A 32 -10.77 -13.37 0.12
N PRO A 33 -10.62 -13.15 -1.20
CA PRO A 33 -9.54 -13.79 -1.96
C PRO A 33 -8.18 -13.41 -1.34
N ASP A 34 -7.19 -14.26 -1.52
CA ASP A 34 -5.82 -13.90 -1.16
C ASP A 34 -5.40 -12.66 -1.94
N TYR A 35 -4.72 -11.75 -1.25
CA TYR A 35 -4.27 -10.50 -1.84
C TYR A 35 -2.98 -10.00 -1.19
N MET A 36 -2.34 -9.09 -1.91
CA MET A 36 -1.22 -8.30 -1.43
C MET A 36 -1.42 -6.86 -1.90
N SER A 37 -1.05 -5.89 -1.08
CA SER A 37 -1.00 -4.48 -1.45
C SER A 37 0.21 -3.82 -0.84
N LEU A 38 1.03 -3.22 -1.69
CA LEU A 38 2.22 -2.47 -1.33
C LEU A 38 1.96 -1.00 -1.62
N ILE A 39 1.97 -0.18 -0.58
CA ILE A 39 1.96 1.26 -0.68
C ILE A 39 3.41 1.72 -0.65
N HIS A 40 3.79 2.52 -1.64
CA HIS A 40 5.08 3.19 -1.72
C HIS A 40 4.84 4.70 -1.62
N ALA A 41 5.28 5.30 -0.52
CA ALA A 41 5.37 6.74 -0.37
C ALA A 41 6.86 7.13 -0.51
N PRO A 42 7.28 7.61 -1.70
CA PRO A 42 8.67 7.97 -1.92
C PRO A 42 9.06 9.20 -1.08
N ALA A 43 10.36 9.35 -0.82
CA ALA A 43 10.91 10.54 -0.17
C ALA A 43 10.56 11.84 -0.92
N ASP A 44 10.49 11.75 -2.25
CA ASP A 44 10.09 12.82 -3.14
C ASP A 44 9.13 12.30 -4.22
N GLY A 45 8.05 13.04 -4.44
CA GLY A 45 7.01 12.73 -5.42
C GLY A 45 5.76 12.05 -4.85
N PRO A 46 4.82 11.67 -5.74
CA PRO A 46 3.53 11.14 -5.34
C PRO A 46 3.60 9.66 -4.96
N GLU A 47 2.67 9.24 -4.11
CA GLU A 47 2.53 7.86 -3.67
C GLU A 47 2.13 6.94 -4.83
N ARG A 48 2.41 5.64 -4.66
CA ARG A 48 2.01 4.57 -5.57
C ARG A 48 1.44 3.42 -4.77
N VAL A 49 0.41 2.78 -5.30
CA VAL A 49 -0.19 1.59 -4.70
C VAL A 49 -0.17 0.46 -5.70
N TYR A 50 0.53 -0.61 -5.35
CA TYR A 50 0.61 -1.85 -6.10
C TYR A 50 -0.28 -2.87 -5.40
N SER A 51 -1.25 -3.46 -6.11
CA SER A 51 -2.15 -4.46 -5.56
C SER A 51 -2.17 -5.70 -6.43
N LEU A 52 -2.18 -6.86 -5.79
CA LEU A 52 -2.28 -8.16 -6.40
C LEU A 52 -3.44 -8.93 -5.76
N VAL A 53 -4.34 -9.48 -6.58
CA VAL A 53 -5.38 -10.41 -6.14
C VAL A 53 -5.09 -11.77 -6.76
N PHE A 54 -4.91 -12.78 -5.91
CA PHE A 54 -4.66 -14.15 -6.34
C PHE A 54 -5.99 -14.82 -6.71
N GLY A 55 -6.18 -15.06 -8.01
CA GLY A 55 -7.27 -15.88 -8.53
C GLY A 55 -6.82 -17.31 -8.86
N LYS A 56 -7.79 -18.19 -9.11
CA LYS A 56 -7.54 -19.59 -9.40
C LYS A 56 -6.82 -19.80 -10.75
N ASP A 57 -7.21 -19.03 -11.76
CA ASP A 57 -6.74 -19.21 -13.14
C ASP A 57 -5.81 -18.05 -13.58
N SER A 58 -6.13 -16.83 -13.15
CA SER A 58 -5.29 -15.64 -13.33
C SER A 58 -5.14 -14.87 -12.03
N HIS A 59 -4.08 -14.08 -11.92
CA HIS A 59 -3.88 -13.12 -10.86
C HIS A 59 -4.00 -11.72 -11.44
N ARG A 60 -4.72 -10.85 -10.72
CA ARG A 60 -4.98 -9.49 -11.17
C ARG A 60 -4.04 -8.53 -10.47
N PHE A 61 -3.26 -7.81 -11.25
CA PHE A 61 -2.39 -6.74 -10.79
C PHE A 61 -3.03 -5.38 -11.06
N THR A 62 -2.93 -4.48 -10.10
CA THR A 62 -3.37 -3.09 -10.20
C THR A 62 -2.26 -2.19 -9.72
N LEU A 63 -1.93 -1.17 -10.51
CA LEU A 63 -1.02 -0.11 -10.14
C LEU A 63 -1.76 1.22 -10.20
N SER A 64 -1.89 1.85 -9.04
CA SER A 64 -2.45 3.19 -8.89
C SER A 64 -1.30 4.19 -8.71
N ARG A 65 -1.19 5.16 -9.62
CA ARG A 65 -0.19 6.23 -9.57
C ARG A 65 -0.89 7.55 -9.33
N PHE A 66 -0.65 8.14 -8.17
CA PHE A 66 -1.18 9.46 -7.87
C PHE A 66 -0.38 10.51 -8.66
N ARG A 67 -1.05 11.56 -9.15
CA ARG A 67 -0.40 12.65 -9.89
C ARG A 67 0.23 13.69 -8.96
N GLU A 68 -0.31 13.81 -7.75
CA GLU A 68 0.18 14.66 -6.68
C GLU A 68 0.24 13.83 -5.39
N ALA A 69 1.15 14.20 -4.48
CA ALA A 69 1.20 13.58 -3.17
C ALA A 69 -0.13 13.81 -2.42
N ILE A 70 -0.76 12.73 -1.97
CA ILE A 70 -2.06 12.77 -1.30
C ILE A 70 -1.96 13.60 -0.03
N TRP A 71 -0.86 13.44 0.72
CA TRP A 71 -0.62 14.24 1.92
C TRP A 71 -0.66 15.75 1.61
N SER A 72 0.04 16.19 0.56
CA SER A 72 0.04 17.59 0.14
C SER A 72 -1.33 18.06 -0.36
N SER A 73 -2.13 17.18 -0.96
CA SER A 73 -3.51 17.51 -1.35
C SER A 73 -4.40 17.74 -0.13
N LEU A 74 -4.31 16.87 0.89
CA LEU A 74 -5.12 16.97 2.11
C LEU A 74 -4.77 18.21 2.94
N GLU A 75 -3.49 18.56 3.04
CA GLU A 75 -3.03 19.80 3.69
C GLU A 75 -3.59 21.06 3.00
N LYS A 76 -3.66 21.07 1.67
CA LYS A 76 -4.28 22.17 0.92
C LYS A 76 -5.79 22.26 1.19
N SER A 77 -6.49 21.12 1.24
CA SER A 77 -7.94 21.09 1.52
C SER A 77 -8.27 21.64 2.92
N SER A 78 -7.48 21.26 3.93
CA SER A 78 -7.70 21.64 5.32
C SER A 78 -7.44 23.14 5.55
N GLN A 79 -6.46 23.72 4.85
CA GLN A 79 -6.13 25.15 4.94
C GLN A 79 -7.15 26.06 4.25
N ILE A 80 -7.71 25.63 3.12
CA ILE A 80 -8.54 26.50 2.26
C ILE A 80 -10.04 26.31 2.58
N GLY A 81 -10.42 25.29 3.36
CA GLY A 81 -11.83 24.99 3.67
C GLY A 81 -12.64 24.58 2.44
N VAL A 82 -11.96 24.26 1.34
CA VAL A 82 -12.53 23.83 0.07
C VAL A 82 -12.26 22.34 -0.06
N SER A 83 -13.30 21.58 -0.40
CA SER A 83 -13.14 20.19 -0.86
C SER A 83 -12.42 20.24 -2.21
N THR A 84 -11.10 20.33 -2.20
CA THR A 84 -10.32 20.04 -3.39
C THR A 84 -10.67 18.61 -3.79
N GLY A 85 -10.99 18.40 -5.07
CA GLY A 85 -11.49 17.11 -5.56
C GLY A 85 -10.58 15.94 -5.17
N SER A 86 -11.09 14.71 -5.29
CA SER A 86 -10.31 13.51 -5.06
C SER A 86 -9.00 13.56 -5.85
N PRO A 87 -7.86 13.13 -5.26
CA PRO A 87 -6.57 13.21 -5.92
C PRO A 87 -6.62 12.48 -7.27
N GLU A 88 -6.08 13.11 -8.31
CA GLU A 88 -6.04 12.50 -9.63
C GLU A 88 -5.11 11.27 -9.60
N VAL A 89 -5.64 10.14 -10.06
CA VAL A 89 -4.97 8.85 -10.02
C VAL A 89 -5.07 8.16 -11.38
N ASP A 90 -3.93 7.71 -11.89
CA ASP A 90 -3.83 6.85 -13.06
C ASP A 90 -3.81 5.39 -12.60
N VAL A 91 -4.74 4.58 -13.09
CA VAL A 91 -4.91 3.19 -12.68
C VAL A 91 -4.64 2.28 -13.87
N VAL A 92 -3.59 1.47 -13.76
CA VAL A 92 -3.25 0.44 -14.73
C VAL A 92 -3.58 -0.92 -14.15
N GLN A 93 -4.37 -1.71 -14.87
CA GLN A 93 -4.72 -3.08 -14.49
C GLN A 93 -4.25 -4.05 -15.55
N THR A 94 -3.75 -5.19 -15.10
CA THR A 94 -3.34 -6.31 -15.96
C THR A 94 -3.59 -7.63 -15.26
N GLU A 95 -3.60 -8.70 -16.03
CA GLU A 95 -3.75 -10.06 -15.53
C GLU A 95 -2.58 -10.90 -16.01
N ALA A 96 -2.11 -11.80 -15.14
CA ALA A 96 -1.12 -12.80 -15.47
C ALA A 96 -1.68 -14.19 -15.13
N GLU A 97 -1.26 -15.21 -15.87
CA GLU A 97 -1.62 -16.60 -15.56
C GLU A 97 -1.13 -16.97 -14.17
N ALA A 98 -1.90 -17.76 -13.42
CA ALA A 98 -1.52 -18.22 -12.08
C ALA A 98 -0.22 -19.04 -12.06
N SER A 99 0.19 -19.58 -13.20
CA SER A 99 1.45 -20.31 -13.42
C SER A 99 2.67 -19.41 -13.63
N HIS A 100 2.51 -18.08 -13.66
CA HIS A 100 3.62 -17.17 -13.92
C HIS A 100 4.67 -17.26 -12.80
N PRO A 101 5.97 -17.43 -13.12
CA PRO A 101 7.01 -17.77 -12.13
C PRO A 101 7.22 -16.71 -11.04
N VAL A 102 6.87 -15.44 -11.31
CA VAL A 102 6.92 -14.38 -10.30
C VAL A 102 6.11 -14.70 -9.04
N PHE A 103 5.06 -15.51 -9.17
CA PHE A 103 4.18 -15.87 -8.05
C PHE A 103 4.74 -16.98 -7.17
N GLU A 104 5.77 -17.69 -7.62
CA GLU A 104 6.51 -18.65 -6.80
C GLU A 104 7.33 -17.94 -5.70
N ILE A 105 7.67 -16.66 -5.91
CA ILE A 105 8.43 -15.85 -4.96
C ILE A 105 7.52 -15.32 -3.84
N LEU A 106 6.25 -15.01 -4.16
CA LEU A 106 5.26 -14.44 -3.24
C LEU A 106 4.64 -15.49 -2.32
N THR A 107 5.50 -16.18 -1.57
CA THR A 107 5.12 -17.18 -0.58
C THR A 107 4.65 -16.51 0.72
N THR A 108 3.81 -17.22 1.47
CA THR A 108 3.39 -16.79 2.81
C THR A 108 4.60 -16.59 3.74
N ALA A 109 5.63 -17.44 3.65
CA ALA A 109 6.86 -17.28 4.40
C ALA A 109 7.60 -15.96 4.10
N LEU A 110 7.75 -15.60 2.81
CA LEU A 110 8.37 -14.31 2.44
C LEU A 110 7.58 -13.12 3.03
N LEU A 111 6.25 -13.19 2.99
CA LEU A 111 5.39 -12.11 3.49
C LEU A 111 5.41 -12.00 5.02
N GLU A 112 5.57 -13.12 5.74
CA GLU A 112 5.76 -13.15 7.19
C GLU A 112 7.13 -12.62 7.61
N ASP A 113 8.18 -12.93 6.84
CA ASP A 113 9.56 -12.48 7.10
C ASP A 113 9.77 -10.99 6.79
N CYS A 114 8.81 -10.32 6.16
CA CYS A 114 8.81 -8.86 6.01
C CYS A 114 8.45 -8.19 7.34
N GLU A 115 9.43 -8.03 8.22
CA GLU A 115 9.22 -7.40 9.53
C GLU A 115 9.07 -5.87 9.45
N THR A 116 8.36 -5.30 10.43
CA THR A 116 8.26 -3.84 10.59
C THR A 116 9.61 -3.24 10.98
N ASP A 117 10.06 -2.22 10.23
CA ASP A 117 11.17 -1.35 10.58
C ASP A 117 10.75 0.12 10.50
N SER A 118 10.27 0.63 11.64
CA SER A 118 9.81 2.01 11.79
C SER A 118 10.94 3.02 12.00
N LEU A 119 12.22 2.61 11.94
CA LEU A 119 13.33 3.57 12.04
C LEU A 119 13.44 4.33 10.72
N GLY A 120 12.87 5.52 10.67
CA GLY A 120 12.94 6.39 9.51
C GLY A 120 12.40 7.78 9.78
N GLY A 121 12.13 8.52 8.71
CA GLY A 121 11.64 9.89 8.79
C GLY A 121 11.67 10.58 7.44
N SER A 122 11.40 11.89 7.47
CA SER A 122 11.36 12.73 6.27
C SER A 122 12.63 12.58 5.42
N GLY A 123 12.44 12.48 4.10
CA GLY A 123 13.53 12.29 3.14
C GLY A 123 13.91 10.83 2.88
N LEU A 124 13.18 9.86 3.47
CA LEU A 124 13.33 8.43 3.20
C LEU A 124 12.07 7.88 2.53
N ASP A 125 12.25 6.85 1.71
CA ASP A 125 11.13 6.10 1.16
C ASP A 125 10.43 5.31 2.26
N TYR A 126 9.10 5.32 2.25
CA TYR A 126 8.25 4.53 3.12
C TYR A 126 7.47 3.49 2.32
N TYR A 127 7.45 2.27 2.84
CA TYR A 127 6.70 1.16 2.29
C TYR A 127 5.74 0.63 3.36
N MET A 128 4.48 0.40 2.99
CA MET A 128 3.53 -0.34 3.81
C MET A 128 2.98 -1.51 3.01
N LEU A 129 3.16 -2.71 3.54
CA LEU A 129 2.67 -3.96 2.97
C LEU A 129 1.46 -4.43 3.77
N MET A 130 0.36 -4.64 3.08
CA MET A 130 -0.85 -5.26 3.59
C MET A 130 -1.10 -6.55 2.80
N TRP A 131 -1.28 -7.67 3.47
CA TRP A 131 -1.49 -8.93 2.76
C TRP A 131 -2.43 -9.87 3.52
N GLN A 132 -3.08 -10.73 2.75
CA GLN A 132 -3.81 -11.89 3.24
C GLN A 132 -3.51 -13.05 2.31
N LYS A 133 -2.96 -14.14 2.85
CA LYS A 133 -2.60 -15.32 2.07
C LYS A 133 -2.74 -16.58 2.90
N ASP A 134 -3.35 -17.63 2.33
CA ASP A 134 -3.53 -18.93 2.99
C ASP A 134 -4.21 -18.87 4.37
N GLY A 135 -5.09 -17.88 4.57
CA GLY A 135 -5.79 -17.65 5.85
C GLY A 135 -4.97 -16.91 6.91
N LEU A 136 -3.74 -16.51 6.60
CA LEU A 136 -2.92 -15.59 7.38
C LEU A 136 -2.99 -14.18 6.76
N GLY A 137 -2.56 -13.19 7.52
CA GLY A 137 -2.47 -11.82 7.03
C GLY A 137 -1.82 -10.89 8.04
N SER A 138 -1.19 -9.85 7.54
CA SER A 138 -0.48 -8.87 8.36
C SER A 138 -0.45 -7.50 7.67
N VAL A 139 -0.08 -6.49 8.46
CA VAL A 139 0.26 -5.16 8.00
C VAL A 139 1.63 -4.82 8.60
N VAL A 140 2.60 -4.55 7.73
CA VAL A 140 3.99 -4.28 8.10
C VAL A 140 4.51 -3.08 7.32
N GLU A 141 5.43 -2.33 7.91
CA GLU A 141 5.97 -1.11 7.33
C GLU A 141 7.51 -1.11 7.34
N CYS A 142 8.12 -0.45 6.36
CA CYS A 142 9.58 -0.33 6.31
C CYS A 142 9.99 1.01 5.69
N TRP A 143 10.89 1.69 6.39
CA TRP A 143 11.59 2.86 5.86
C TRP A 143 12.92 2.47 5.24
N GLU A 144 13.19 2.95 4.02
CA GLU A 144 14.47 2.80 3.32
C GLU A 144 15.03 1.36 3.31
N PRO A 145 14.30 0.37 2.74
CA PRO A 145 14.69 -1.05 2.75
C PRO A 145 16.03 -1.32 2.07
N PHE A 146 16.36 -0.59 1.00
CA PHE A 146 17.62 -0.75 0.26
C PHE A 146 18.84 -0.35 1.09
N GLY A 147 18.80 0.83 1.72
CA GLY A 147 19.88 1.31 2.58
C GLY A 147 20.13 0.43 3.81
N ARG A 148 19.11 -0.33 4.25
CA ARG A 148 19.15 -1.21 5.44
C ARG A 148 19.42 -2.67 5.13
N GLN A 149 19.55 -3.05 3.85
CA GLN A 149 19.78 -4.42 3.40
C GLN A 149 18.76 -5.44 3.95
N LYS A 150 17.49 -5.04 4.04
CA LYS A 150 16.40 -5.93 4.49
C LYS A 150 16.07 -6.93 3.38
N SER A 151 16.72 -8.08 3.38
CA SER A 151 16.66 -9.07 2.28
C SER A 151 15.25 -9.43 1.82
N HIS A 152 14.31 -9.63 2.75
CA HIS A 152 12.92 -9.99 2.42
C HIS A 152 12.16 -8.83 1.77
N TRP A 153 12.29 -7.62 2.32
CA TRP A 153 11.75 -6.40 1.71
C TRP A 153 12.37 -6.14 0.33
N ILE A 154 13.69 -6.28 0.19
CA ILE A 154 14.38 -6.11 -1.09
C ILE A 154 13.90 -7.14 -2.12
N THR A 155 13.69 -8.39 -1.71
CA THR A 155 13.15 -9.44 -2.59
C THR A 155 11.72 -9.13 -3.04
N LEU A 156 10.94 -8.44 -2.20
CA LEU A 156 9.56 -8.08 -2.51
C LEU A 156 9.45 -6.86 -3.43
N ILE A 157 10.30 -5.85 -3.24
CA ILE A 157 10.19 -4.54 -3.93
C ILE A 157 11.13 -4.38 -5.13
N GLY A 158 12.21 -5.17 -5.20
CA GLY A 158 13.25 -5.10 -6.24
C GLY A 158 12.93 -5.97 -7.45
#